data_AF-A0A520CHP6-F1
#
_entry.id   AF-A0A520CHP6-F1
#
_cell.length_a   1.000
_cell.length_b   1.000
_cell.length_c   1.000
_cell.angle_alpha   90.00
_cell.angle_beta   90.00
_cell.angle_gamma   90.00
#
_symmetry.space_group_name_H-M   'P 1'
#
loop_
_entity.id
_entity.type
_entity.pdbx_description
1 polymer ?
#
loop_
_entity_poly.entity_id
_entity_poly.type
_entity_poly.pdbx_seq_one_letter_code
_entity_poly.pdbx_strand_id
1 'polypeptide(L)'
;MIQSCSSEDSGSSVNCQEQLVELAQTMNQNSMVFSENPTKANCEKLKTSALKLIEKAKKCGMEEEWAVAAAAWEDIDCSELD
;
A
#
# COMPACT_ATOMS: atom_id res chain seq x y z
N MET A 1 2.93 14.05 39.71
CA MET A 1 2.07 13.16 38.89
C MET A 1 1.12 14.09 38.15
N ILE A 2 1.05 14.19 36.83
CA ILE A 2 1.45 13.31 35.73
C ILE A 2 2.29 14.16 34.76
N GLN A 3 3.33 13.52 34.24
CA GLN A 3 4.31 14.05 33.31
C GLN A 3 3.61 14.39 31.99
N SER A 4 3.51 15.68 31.67
CA SER A 4 3.10 16.13 30.34
C SER A 4 4.10 15.58 29.33
N CYS A 5 3.72 14.54 28.59
CA CYS A 5 4.42 14.14 27.38
C CYS A 5 4.18 15.25 26.34
N SER A 6 5.00 16.28 26.41
CA SER A 6 5.33 17.13 25.27
C SER A 6 6.06 16.24 24.28
N SER A 7 5.32 15.52 23.44
CA SER A 7 5.88 14.96 22.22
C SER A 7 5.91 16.07 21.19
N GLU A 8 7.09 16.65 21.09
CA GLU A 8 7.64 17.30 19.91
C GLU A 8 7.43 16.38 18.67
N ASP A 9 7.43 16.99 17.47
CA ASP A 9 7.21 16.39 16.13
C ASP A 9 5.77 16.17 15.63
N SER A 10 4.99 17.26 15.56
CA SER A 10 3.79 17.32 14.71
C SER A 10 4.13 17.55 13.22
N GLY A 11 5.15 16.85 12.70
CA GLY A 11 5.64 16.98 11.33
C GLY A 11 5.29 15.84 10.37
N SER A 12 4.74 14.71 10.84
CA SER A 12 4.72 13.48 10.02
C SER A 12 3.38 12.72 9.90
N SER A 13 2.38 12.99 10.73
CA SER A 13 1.11 12.25 10.68
C SER A 13 0.19 12.68 9.53
N VAL A 14 0.17 13.97 9.19
CA VAL A 14 -0.66 14.50 8.07
C VAL A 14 -0.21 13.94 6.72
N ASN A 15 1.08 13.66 6.56
CA ASN A 15 1.65 13.16 5.29
C ASN A 15 1.40 11.66 5.06
N CYS A 16 1.22 10.87 6.12
CA CYS A 16 1.00 9.44 5.98
C CYS A 16 -0.38 9.12 5.41
N GLN A 17 -1.43 9.74 5.94
CA GLN A 17 -2.80 9.53 5.48
C GLN A 17 -2.97 9.91 3.99
N GLU A 18 -2.45 11.08 3.59
CA GLU A 18 -2.56 11.57 2.21
C GLU A 18 -1.83 10.64 1.23
N GLN A 19 -0.60 10.24 1.54
CA GLN A 19 0.17 9.31 0.70
C GLN A 19 -0.48 7.93 0.62
N LEU A 20 -1.07 7.43 1.71
CA LEU A 20 -1.81 6.17 1.70
C LEU A 20 -3.04 6.26 0.80
N VAL A 21 -3.77 7.37 0.82
CA VAL A 21 -4.92 7.60 -0.06
C VAL A 21 -4.49 7.65 -1.52
N GLU A 22 -3.42 8.35 -1.86
CA GLU A 22 -2.90 8.43 -3.23
C GLU A 22 -2.45 7.05 -3.76
N LEU A 23 -1.74 6.29 -2.93
CA LEU A 23 -1.31 4.93 -3.27
C LEU A 23 -2.50 3.98 -3.41
N ALA A 24 -3.52 4.10 -2.55
CA ALA A 24 -4.75 3.32 -2.66
C ALA A 24 -5.55 3.65 -3.93
N GLN A 25 -5.62 4.93 -4.31
CA GLN A 25 -6.23 5.35 -5.58
C GLN A 25 -5.48 4.76 -6.78
N THR A 26 -4.14 4.80 -6.74
CA THR A 26 -3.29 4.22 -7.80
C THR A 26 -3.50 2.71 -7.91
N MET A 27 -3.52 2.00 -6.79
CA MET A 27 -3.81 0.56 -6.74
C MET A 27 -5.21 0.26 -7.32
N ASN A 28 -6.22 1.05 -6.95
CA ASN A 28 -7.57 0.88 -7.46
C ASN A 28 -7.66 1.11 -8.98
N GLN A 29 -6.98 2.14 -9.50
CA GLN A 29 -6.88 2.38 -10.94
C GLN A 29 -6.23 1.20 -11.67
N ASN A 30 -5.11 0.68 -11.16
CA ASN A 30 -4.47 -0.50 -11.74
C ASN A 30 -5.36 -1.75 -11.63
N SER A 31 -6.18 -1.85 -10.59
CA SER A 31 -7.14 -2.95 -10.45
C SER A 31 -8.22 -2.92 -11.53
N MET A 32 -8.73 -1.73 -11.86
CA MET A 32 -9.68 -1.57 -12.96
C MET A 32 -9.03 -1.91 -14.30
N VAL A 33 -7.81 -1.41 -14.56
CA VAL A 33 -7.07 -1.70 -15.80
C VAL A 33 -6.79 -3.20 -15.95
N PHE A 34 -6.38 -3.88 -14.87
CA PHE A 34 -6.19 -5.33 -14.88
C PHE A 34 -7.50 -6.08 -15.11
N SER A 35 -8.60 -5.65 -14.47
CA SER A 35 -9.92 -6.26 -14.66
C SER A 35 -10.44 -6.13 -16.09
N GLU A 36 -10.10 -5.05 -16.79
CA GLU A 36 -10.47 -4.84 -18.20
C GLU A 36 -9.52 -5.54 -19.17
N ASN A 37 -8.24 -5.66 -18.81
CA ASN A 37 -7.20 -6.22 -19.66
C ASN A 37 -6.16 -7.00 -18.83
N PRO A 38 -6.40 -8.28 -18.53
CA PRO A 38 -5.58 -9.07 -17.60
C PRO A 38 -4.30 -9.62 -18.26
N THR A 39 -3.43 -8.72 -18.71
CA THR A 39 -2.09 -9.06 -19.21
C THR A 39 -1.08 -9.17 -18.07
N LYS A 40 0.03 -9.85 -18.31
CA LYS A 40 1.16 -9.89 -17.37
C LYS A 40 1.60 -8.50 -16.94
N ALA A 41 1.73 -7.58 -17.89
CA ALA A 41 2.16 -6.21 -17.61
C ALA A 41 1.18 -5.46 -16.69
N ASN A 42 -0.13 -5.68 -16.84
CA ASN A 42 -1.13 -5.04 -15.99
C ASN A 42 -1.22 -5.69 -14.60
N CYS A 43 -1.05 -7.00 -14.50
CA CYS A 43 -0.90 -7.71 -13.22
C CYS A 43 0.33 -7.22 -12.45
N GLU A 44 1.49 -7.12 -13.10
CA GLU A 44 2.73 -6.65 -12.47
C GLU A 44 2.61 -5.19 -11.99
N LYS A 45 1.91 -4.33 -12.74
CA LYS A 45 1.60 -2.95 -12.31
C LYS A 45 0.71 -2.94 -11.08
N LEU A 46 -0.36 -3.74 -11.07
CA LEU A 46 -1.26 -3.86 -9.93
C LEU A 46 -0.53 -4.37 -8.69
N LYS A 47 0.20 -5.49 -8.81
CA LYS A 47 1.03 -6.07 -7.74
C LYS A 47 2.01 -5.04 -7.19
N THR A 48 2.74 -4.34 -8.06
CA THR A 48 3.69 -3.29 -7.66
C THR A 48 3.00 -2.17 -6.88
N SER A 49 1.83 -1.68 -7.32
CA SER A 49 1.10 -0.64 -6.60
C SER A 49 0.59 -1.09 -5.24
N ALA A 50 0.13 -2.33 -5.11
CA ALA A 50 -0.30 -2.90 -3.83
C ALA A 50 0.87 -3.02 -2.84
N LEU A 51 2.03 -3.54 -3.29
CA LEU A 51 3.22 -3.65 -2.44
C LEU A 51 3.73 -2.28 -1.97
N LYS A 52 3.68 -1.24 -2.83
CA LYS A 52 4.01 0.13 -2.44
C LYS A 52 3.06 0.70 -1.38
N LEU A 53 1.76 0.44 -1.50
CA LEU A 53 0.77 0.84 -0.50
C LEU A 53 1.07 0.18 0.85
N ILE A 54 1.32 -1.13 0.85
CA ILE A 54 1.68 -1.90 2.04
C ILE A 54 2.99 -1.39 2.67
N GLU A 55 4.03 -1.16 1.87
CA GLU A 55 5.30 -0.63 2.36
C GLU A 55 5.12 0.74 3.01
N LYS A 56 4.28 1.59 2.42
CA LYS A 56 3.95 2.89 3.03
C LYS A 56 3.17 2.71 4.33
N ALA A 57 2.20 1.79 4.38
CA ALA A 57 1.43 1.50 5.59
C ALA A 57 2.33 1.03 6.74
N LYS A 58 3.30 0.15 6.45
CA LYS A 58 4.34 -0.26 7.41
C LYS A 58 5.15 0.94 7.93
N LYS A 59 5.61 1.83 7.04
CA LYS A 59 6.31 3.07 7.42
C LYS A 59 5.44 4.03 8.23
N CYS A 60 4.12 3.95 8.08
CA CYS A 60 3.15 4.70 8.87
C CYS A 60 2.76 4.02 10.20
N GLY A 61 3.38 2.89 10.55
CA GLY A 61 3.12 2.18 11.80
C GLY A 61 1.91 1.24 11.77
N MET A 62 1.37 0.92 10.60
CA MET A 62 0.22 0.02 10.41
C MET A 62 0.66 -1.38 9.97
N GLU A 63 1.74 -1.91 10.54
CA GLU A 63 2.31 -3.18 10.04
C GLU A 63 1.41 -4.39 10.32
N GLU A 64 0.79 -4.45 11.51
CA GLU A 64 -0.05 -5.58 11.92
C GLU A 64 -1.30 -5.70 11.04
N GLU A 65 -1.92 -4.57 10.68
CA GLU A 65 -3.13 -4.53 9.86
C GLU A 65 -2.87 -4.96 8.41
N TRP A 66 -1.64 -4.79 7.92
CA TRP A 66 -1.27 -5.03 6.53
C TRP A 66 -0.39 -6.26 6.31
N ALA A 67 0.03 -6.96 7.37
CA ALA A 67 0.91 -8.13 7.27
C ALA A 67 0.30 -9.26 6.41
N VAL A 68 -0.98 -9.56 6.60
CA VAL A 68 -1.69 -10.58 5.81
C VAL A 68 -1.84 -10.16 4.36
N ALA A 69 -2.15 -8.88 4.12
CA ALA A 69 -2.23 -8.33 2.77
C ALA A 69 -0.87 -8.38 2.06
N ALA A 70 0.22 -8.10 2.78
CA ALA A 70 1.58 -8.15 2.26
C ALA A 70 1.92 -9.53 1.69
N ALA A 71 1.73 -10.58 2.50
CA ALA A 71 2.00 -11.95 2.09
C ALA A 71 1.15 -12.35 0.87
N ALA A 72 -0.14 -12.02 0.89
CA ALA A 72 -1.05 -12.32 -0.23
C ALA A 72 -0.59 -11.67 -1.55
N TRP A 73 -0.13 -10.42 -1.52
CA TRP A 73 0.35 -9.73 -2.72
C TRP A 73 1.73 -10.20 -3.18
N GLU A 74 2.62 -10.58 -2.27
CA GLU A 74 3.94 -11.15 -2.59
C GLU A 74 3.81 -12.48 -3.35
N ASP A 75 2.83 -13.31 -2.96
CA ASP A 75 2.57 -14.63 -3.52
C ASP A 75 1.87 -14.62 -4.90
N ILE A 76 1.35 -13.46 -5.37
CA ILE A 76 0.71 -13.40 -6.69
C ILE A 76 1.74 -13.63 -7.79
N ASP A 77 1.56 -14.69 -8.56
CA ASP A 77 2.31 -14.95 -9.77
C ASP A 77 1.58 -14.40 -11.00
N CYS A 78 2.21 -13.42 -11.67
CA CYS A 78 1.69 -12.83 -12.91
C CYS A 78 2.25 -13.53 -14.17
N SER A 79 3.10 -14.55 -14.02
CA SER A 79 3.85 -15.15 -15.14
C SER A 79 2.98 -15.95 -16.11
N GLU A 80 1.83 -16.45 -15.65
CA GLU A 80 0.86 -17.23 -16.41
C GLU A 80 -0.08 -16.38 -17.29
N LEU A 81 0.09 -15.05 -17.28
CA LEU A 81 -0.74 -14.12 -18.06
C LEU A 81 -0.07 -13.77 -19.40
N ASP A 82 -0.90 -13.55 -20.41
CA ASP A 82 -0.50 -13.16 -21.78
C ASP A 82 0.28 -11.83 -21.85
#